data_AF-A0A455U9G0-F1
#
_entry.id   AF-A0A455U9G0-F1
#
_cell.length_a   1.000
_cell.length_b   1.000
_cell.length_c   1.000
_cell.angle_alpha   90.00
_cell.angle_beta   90.00
_cell.angle_gamma   90.00
#
_symmetry.space_group_name_H-M   'P 1'
#
loop_
_entity.id
_entity.type
_entity.pdbx_description
1 polymer ?
#
loop_
_entity_poly.entity_id
_entity_poly.type
_entity_poly.pdbx_seq_one_letter_code
_entity_poly.pdbx_strand_id
1 'polypeptide(L)'
;MVAQLITEHLASLELSGDDLKRMWLHQANRHMNDLIARKVLGYDPSETQAPIILDRYANTSSAGSIIAFHLHREQLVEGDVGVICSFGAGYSAGSVVIRRL
;
A
#
# COMPACT_ATOMS: atom_id res chain seq x y z
N MET A 1 -4.12 -12.14 -6.29
CA MET A 1 -2.68 -11.97 -6.60
C MET A 1 -2.04 -10.88 -5.74
N VAL A 2 -2.26 -9.57 -5.97
CA VAL A 2 -1.56 -8.52 -5.19
C VAL A 2 -1.94 -8.51 -3.70
N ALA A 3 -3.23 -8.56 -3.36
CA ALA A 3 -3.64 -8.63 -1.96
C ALA A 3 -3.07 -9.87 -1.25
N GLN A 4 -3.07 -11.02 -1.93
CA GLN A 4 -2.46 -12.25 -1.43
C GLN A 4 -0.94 -12.10 -1.22
N LEU A 5 -0.21 -11.52 -2.18
CA LEU A 5 1.22 -11.23 -2.04
C LEU A 5 1.49 -10.38 -0.79
N ILE A 6 0.69 -9.34 -0.55
CA ILE A 6 0.84 -8.48 0.64
C ILE A 6 0.55 -9.29 1.90
N THR A 7 -0.57 -10.01 1.97
CA THR A 7 -0.97 -10.80 3.15
C THR A 7 0.04 -11.91 3.48
N GLU A 8 0.54 -12.64 2.48
CA GLU A 8 1.56 -13.68 2.66
C GLU A 8 2.90 -13.07 3.13
N HIS A 9 3.29 -11.93 2.57
CA HIS A 9 4.51 -11.23 3.00
C HIS A 9 4.39 -10.71 4.44
N LEU A 10 3.25 -10.12 4.83
CA LEU A 10 2.99 -9.74 6.22
C LEU A 10 3.07 -10.96 7.15
N ALA A 11 2.40 -12.06 6.79
CA ALA A 11 2.40 -13.28 7.59
C ALA A 11 3.82 -13.86 7.78
N SER A 12 4.68 -13.78 6.75
CA SER A 12 6.09 -14.21 6.86
C SER A 12 6.92 -13.38 7.84
N LEU A 13 6.43 -12.19 8.22
CA LEU A 13 7.02 -11.28 9.21
C LEU A 13 6.27 -11.32 10.55
N GLU A 14 5.37 -12.29 10.74
CA GLU A 14 4.49 -12.40 11.92
C GLU A 14 3.58 -11.16 12.10
N LEU A 15 3.18 -10.55 10.98
CA LEU A 15 2.28 -9.40 10.92
C LEU A 15 0.99 -9.76 10.18
N SER A 16 -0.03 -8.95 10.40
CA SER A 16 -1.35 -9.06 9.78
C SER A 16 -1.81 -7.71 9.20
N GLY A 17 -2.99 -7.70 8.56
CA GLY A 17 -3.62 -6.45 8.13
C GLY A 17 -3.92 -5.48 9.28
N ASP A 18 -4.17 -6.00 10.49
CA ASP A 18 -4.48 -5.18 11.67
C ASP A 18 -3.26 -4.43 12.19
N ASP A 19 -2.05 -4.92 11.90
CA ASP A 19 -0.79 -4.27 12.28
C ASP A 19 -0.42 -3.11 11.34
N LEU A 20 -1.10 -2.98 10.19
CA LEU A 20 -0.78 -1.95 9.21
C LEU A 20 -1.36 -0.59 9.58
N LYS A 21 -0.47 0.38 9.74
CA LYS A 21 -0.83 1.79 9.84
C LYS A 21 -1.24 2.39 8.50
N ARG A 22 -0.55 2.01 7.41
CA ARG A 22 -0.75 2.61 6.07
C ARG A 22 -0.27 1.72 4.92
N MET A 23 -0.93 1.84 3.78
CA MET A 23 -0.63 1.17 2.52
C MET A 23 -0.42 2.21 1.42
N TRP A 24 0.75 2.21 0.78
CA TRP A 24 1.03 3.02 -0.41
C TRP A 24 1.06 2.12 -1.64
N LEU A 25 -0.11 1.95 -2.23
CA LEU A 25 -0.32 1.08 -3.38
C LEU A 25 0.05 1.78 -4.70
N HIS A 26 0.26 0.98 -5.74
CA HIS A 26 0.45 1.45 -7.10
C HIS A 26 -0.69 2.40 -7.50
N GLN A 27 -0.37 3.50 -8.17
CA GLN A 27 -1.33 4.55 -8.49
C GLN A 27 -1.61 4.51 -9.99
N ALA A 28 -2.53 3.62 -10.40
CA ALA A 28 -3.02 3.56 -11.78
C ALA A 28 -4.56 3.44 -11.89
N ASN A 29 -5.20 2.86 -10.87
CA ASN A 29 -6.64 2.64 -10.84
C ASN A 29 -7.15 2.63 -9.40
N ARG A 30 -8.00 3.61 -9.07
CA ARG A 30 -8.57 3.75 -7.70
C ARG A 30 -9.35 2.51 -7.27
N HIS A 31 -10.19 1.96 -8.12
CA HIS A 31 -11.01 0.80 -7.80
C HIS A 31 -10.16 -0.43 -7.45
N MET A 32 -9.02 -0.62 -8.14
CA MET A 32 -8.07 -1.68 -7.79
C MET A 32 -7.42 -1.46 -6.43
N ASN A 33 -7.07 -0.21 -6.11
CA ASN A 33 -6.50 0.13 -4.80
C ASN A 33 -7.50 -0.14 -3.67
N ASP A 34 -8.75 0.30 -3.83
CA ASP A 34 -9.82 0.08 -2.88
C ASP A 34 -10.06 -1.42 -2.64
N LEU A 35 -10.09 -2.23 -3.71
CA LEU A 35 -10.26 -3.68 -3.63
C LEU A 35 -9.09 -4.37 -2.93
N ILE A 36 -7.85 -3.97 -3.24
CA ILE A 36 -6.65 -4.56 -2.62
C ILE A 36 -6.59 -4.21 -1.14
N ALA A 37 -6.74 -2.92 -0.80
CA ALA A 37 -6.69 -2.45 0.58
C ALA A 37 -7.78 -3.09 1.44
N ARG A 38 -9.03 -3.16 0.95
CA ARG A 38 -10.12 -3.85 1.65
C ARG A 38 -9.82 -5.32 1.91
N LYS A 39 -9.21 -6.03 0.96
CA LYS A 39 -8.84 -7.44 1.13
C LYS A 39 -7.70 -7.64 2.13
N VAL A 40 -6.73 -6.73 2.19
CA VAL A 40 -5.60 -6.82 3.11
C VAL A 40 -6.02 -6.46 4.54
N LEU A 41 -6.81 -5.39 4.71
CA LEU A 41 -7.23 -4.89 6.02
C LEU A 41 -8.47 -5.61 6.57
N GLY A 42 -9.28 -6.24 5.72
CA GLY A 42 -10.54 -6.88 6.11
C GLY A 42 -11.73 -5.93 6.27
N TYR A 43 -11.54 -4.62 6.08
CA TYR A 43 -12.58 -3.59 6.15
C TYR A 43 -12.30 -2.45 5.17
N ASP A 44 -13.22 -1.49 5.07
CA ASP A 44 -13.06 -0.32 4.21
C ASP A 44 -11.97 0.63 4.73
N PRO A 45 -10.86 0.82 4.00
CA PRO A 45 -9.79 1.72 4.44
C PRO A 45 -10.25 3.17 4.46
N SER A 46 -9.74 3.94 5.40
CA SER A 46 -9.78 5.41 5.30
C SER A 46 -8.78 5.92 4.25
N GLU A 47 -8.94 7.17 3.82
CA GLU A 47 -7.97 7.84 2.92
C GLU A 47 -6.58 7.99 3.56
N THR A 48 -6.49 7.97 4.89
CA THR A 48 -5.20 7.99 5.59
C THR A 48 -4.56 6.61 5.63
N GLN A 49 -5.33 5.52 5.57
CA GLN A 49 -4.81 4.14 5.52
C GLN A 49 -4.41 3.73 4.11
N ALA A 50 -5.10 4.20 3.07
CA ALA A 50 -4.80 3.90 1.68
C ALA A 50 -4.94 5.17 0.80
N PRO A 51 -3.97 6.10 0.83
CA PRO A 51 -4.04 7.34 0.09
C PRO A 51 -4.06 7.13 -1.44
N ILE A 52 -4.82 7.99 -2.11
CA ILE A 52 -4.94 8.05 -3.57
C ILE A 52 -4.47 9.42 -4.04
N ILE A 53 -3.56 9.43 -5.02
CA ILE A 53 -2.98 10.65 -5.61
C ILE A 53 -3.25 10.78 -7.12
N LEU A 54 -4.13 9.93 -7.63
CA LEU A 54 -4.45 9.78 -9.06
C LEU A 54 -5.10 11.03 -9.67
N ASP A 55 -5.84 11.78 -8.86
CA ASP A 55 -6.46 13.05 -9.22
C ASP A 55 -5.42 14.10 -9.63
N ARG A 56 -4.24 14.09 -8.99
CA ARG A 56 -3.17 15.05 -9.23
C ARG A 56 -2.10 14.53 -10.20
N TYR A 57 -1.76 13.24 -10.13
CA TYR A 57 -0.60 12.69 -10.85
C TYR A 57 -0.97 11.71 -11.98
N ALA A 58 -2.25 11.33 -12.10
CA ALA A 58 -2.67 10.21 -12.95
C ALA A 58 -1.79 8.97 -12.72
N ASN A 59 -1.58 8.15 -13.75
CA ASN A 59 -0.69 6.98 -13.67
C ASN A 59 0.76 7.36 -14.01
N THR A 60 1.63 7.42 -13.00
CA THR A 60 3.07 7.67 -13.16
C THR A 60 3.90 6.38 -13.21
N SER A 61 3.29 5.25 -13.57
CA SER A 61 3.92 3.93 -13.66
C SER A 61 4.64 3.56 -12.34
N SER A 62 5.91 3.17 -12.41
CA SER A 62 6.71 2.72 -11.26
C SER A 62 6.78 3.72 -10.10
N ALA A 63 6.65 5.02 -10.37
CA ALA A 63 6.79 6.06 -9.34
C ALA A 63 5.55 6.22 -8.46
N GLY A 64 4.38 5.73 -8.86
CA GLY A 64 3.11 6.08 -8.22
C GLY A 64 3.03 5.76 -6.72
N SER A 65 3.46 4.56 -6.33
CA SER A 65 3.50 4.15 -4.92
C SER A 65 4.54 4.92 -4.11
N ILE A 66 5.66 5.30 -4.73
CA ILE A 66 6.73 6.08 -4.10
C ILE A 66 6.30 7.54 -3.89
N ILE A 67 5.59 8.14 -4.85
CA ILE A 67 5.02 9.49 -4.70
C ILE A 67 3.96 9.47 -3.58
N ALA A 68 3.08 8.46 -3.55
CA ALA A 68 2.10 8.30 -2.47
C ALA A 68 2.79 8.15 -1.10
N PHE A 69 3.85 7.34 -1.02
CA PHE A 69 4.67 7.24 0.20
C PHE A 69 5.28 8.59 0.58
N HIS A 70 5.93 9.28 -0.36
CA HIS A 70 6.55 10.57 -0.10
C HIS A 70 5.54 11.58 0.45
N LEU A 71 4.37 11.72 -0.16
CA LEU A 71 3.35 12.69 0.25
C LEU A 71 2.60 12.30 1.54
N HIS A 72 2.49 11.01 1.83
CA HIS A 72 1.66 10.49 2.93
C HIS A 72 2.44 9.59 3.90
N ARG A 73 3.72 9.89 4.18
CA ARG A 73 4.51 9.19 5.23
C ARG A 73 4.50 9.90 6.59
N GLU A 74 3.95 11.10 6.66
CA GLU A 74 3.88 11.86 7.91
C GLU A 74 2.93 11.20 8.90
N GLN A 75 3.05 11.59 10.17
CA GLN A 75 2.23 11.10 11.29
C GLN A 75 2.35 9.58 11.52
N LEU A 76 3.45 8.98 11.09
CA LEU A 76 3.89 7.67 11.57
C LEU A 76 4.72 7.88 12.84
N VAL A 77 4.39 7.16 13.89
CA VAL A 77 5.18 7.12 15.13
C VAL A 77 6.12 5.92 15.13
N GLU A 78 7.12 5.92 16.01
CA GLU A 78 8.04 4.78 16.17
C GLU A 78 7.24 3.47 16.36
N GLY A 79 7.66 2.43 15.64
CA GLY A 79 7.00 1.12 15.64
C GLY A 79 5.89 0.95 14.62
N ASP A 80 5.30 2.03 14.08
CA ASP A 80 4.25 1.95 13.05
C ASP A 80 4.75 1.19 11.81
N VAL A 81 3.92 0.27 11.33
CA VAL A 81 4.20 -0.54 10.14
C VAL A 81 3.42 -0.01 8.94
N GLY A 82 4.05 0.02 7.78
CA GLY A 82 3.37 0.29 6.52
C GLY A 82 3.84 -0.63 5.40
N VAL A 83 3.11 -0.64 4.30
CA VAL A 83 3.49 -1.39 3.10
C VAL A 83 3.48 -0.51 1.86
N ILE A 84 4.57 -0.53 1.11
CA ILE A 84 4.65 0.05 -0.23
C ILE A 84 4.53 -1.12 -1.21
N CYS A 85 3.53 -1.07 -2.10
CA CYS A 85 3.34 -2.14 -3.08
C CYS A 85 3.11 -1.57 -4.48
N SER A 86 3.94 -2.01 -5.42
CA SER A 86 3.85 -1.66 -6.84
C SER A 86 3.43 -2.87 -7.66
N PHE A 87 2.60 -2.68 -8.69
CA PHE A 87 2.20 -3.74 -9.60
C PHE A 87 1.91 -3.19 -11.00
N GLY A 88 2.19 -3.95 -12.06
CA GLY A 88 2.05 -3.43 -13.43
C GLY A 88 2.36 -4.44 -14.53
N ALA A 89 2.72 -3.93 -15.70
CA ALA A 89 2.93 -4.72 -16.92
C ALA A 89 3.99 -5.84 -16.76
N GLY A 90 3.84 -6.90 -17.55
CA GLY A 90 4.58 -8.17 -17.41
C GLY A 90 3.97 -9.12 -16.36
N TYR A 91 2.85 -8.71 -15.75
CA TYR A 91 2.37 -9.09 -14.41
C TYR A 91 3.51 -9.14 -13.39
N SER A 92 4.07 -7.98 -13.10
CA SER A 92 5.02 -7.77 -12.01
C SER A 92 4.30 -7.20 -10.79
N ALA A 93 4.68 -7.65 -9.60
CA ALA A 93 4.27 -7.07 -8.33
C ALA A 93 5.42 -7.14 -7.33
N GLY A 94 5.65 -6.06 -6.60
CA GLY A 94 6.66 -5.97 -5.54
C GLY A 94 6.06 -5.37 -4.29
N SER A 95 6.39 -5.95 -3.13
CA SER A 95 5.89 -5.53 -1.82
C SER A 95 7.08 -5.24 -0.90
N VAL A 96 7.07 -4.09 -0.24
CA VAL A 96 8.08 -3.66 0.73
C VAL A 96 7.36 -3.30 2.03
N VAL A 97 7.60 -4.08 3.08
CA VAL A 97 7.13 -3.77 4.43
C VAL A 97 8.17 -2.87 5.10
N ILE A 98 7.70 -1.76 5.66
CA ILE A 98 8.56 -0.80 6.36
C ILE A 98 8.06 -0.63 7.81
N ARG A 99 9.00 -0.33 8.71
CA ARG A 99 8.70 0.03 10.10
C ARG A 99 9.36 1.36 10.40
N ARG A 100 8.63 2.27 11.02
CA ARG A 100 9.19 3.55 11.48
C ARG A 100 10.09 3.32 12.69
N LEU A 101 11.29 3.87 12.63
CA LEU A 101 12.21 4.02 13.75
C LEU A 101 12.11 5.43 14.34
#